data_AF-A0A2M8L9K2-F1
#
_entry.id   AF-A0A2M8L9K2-F1
#
_cell.length_a   1.000
_cell.length_b   1.000
_cell.length_c   1.000
_cell.angle_alpha   90.00
_cell.angle_beta   90.00
_cell.angle_gamma   90.00
#
_symmetry.space_group_name_H-M   'P 1'
#
loop_
_entity.id
_entity.type
_entity.pdbx_description
1 polymer ?
#
loop_
_entity_poly.entity_id
_entity_poly.type
_entity_poly.pdbx_seq_one_letter_code
_entity_poly.pdbx_strand_id
1 'polypeptide(L)'
;MKGRNLLDKEKIIERMSDIKNAALKLKQFQKTSLKEFTQDEKNYPLTCFHLRIALEAVLTIATHIISRLPPNGKRKDYTQVILSLADYKVIPQKFAQKIKGMAGYRNRLVHLYWKVEPEEILATIKKDLKDFDQFIKHIETFLKK
;
A
#
# COMPACT_ATOMS: atom_id res chain seq x y z
N MET A 1 -4.82 26.55 -5.64
CA MET A 1 -4.33 25.15 -5.76
C MET A 1 -2.88 25.09 -6.27
N LYS A 2 -1.91 25.76 -5.61
CA LYS A 2 -0.52 25.89 -6.13
C LYS A 2 0.34 24.62 -6.05
N GLY A 3 -0.02 23.64 -5.22
CA GLY A 3 0.79 22.41 -5.00
C GLY A 3 0.61 21.27 -6.01
N ARG A 4 -0.52 21.20 -6.75
CA ARG A 4 -0.78 20.06 -7.66
C ARG A 4 0.13 20.04 -8.90
N ASN A 5 0.57 21.20 -9.38
CA ASN A 5 1.46 21.30 -10.54
C ASN A 5 2.89 20.80 -10.25
N LEU A 6 3.23 20.52 -8.99
CA LEU A 6 4.53 19.98 -8.57
C LEU A 6 4.52 18.45 -8.44
N LEU A 7 3.39 17.80 -8.74
CA LEU A 7 3.27 16.34 -8.73
C LEU A 7 3.97 15.77 -9.96
N ASP A 8 5.03 15.01 -9.71
CA ASP A 8 5.63 14.14 -10.70
C ASP A 8 4.66 12.97 -10.99
N LYS A 9 3.88 13.10 -12.07
CA LYS A 9 2.84 12.13 -12.43
C LYS A 9 3.42 10.81 -12.91
N GLU A 10 4.56 10.86 -13.60
CA GLU A 10 5.26 9.68 -14.11
C GLU A 10 5.68 8.77 -12.95
N LYS A 11 6.32 9.33 -11.92
CA LYS A 11 6.66 8.55 -10.71
C LYS A 11 5.44 7.95 -10.01
N ILE A 12 4.33 8.67 -9.95
CA ILE A 12 3.09 8.11 -9.37
C ILE A 12 2.59 6.94 -10.21
N ILE A 13 2.59 7.07 -11.54
CA ILE A 13 2.15 6.02 -12.48
C ILE A 13 3.04 4.79 -12.39
N GLU A 14 4.36 4.96 -12.34
CA GLU A 14 5.30 3.85 -12.13
C GLU A 14 5.03 3.10 -10.83
N ARG A 15 4.86 3.82 -9.71
CA ARG A 15 4.53 3.19 -8.42
C ARG A 15 3.15 2.53 -8.44
N MET A 16 2.16 3.07 -9.16
CA MET A 16 0.89 2.38 -9.38
C MET A 16 1.06 1.07 -10.17
N SER A 17 1.98 1.04 -11.15
CA SER A 17 2.35 -0.18 -11.87
C SER A 17 2.97 -1.22 -10.94
N ASP A 18 3.85 -0.81 -10.03
CA ASP A 18 4.45 -1.72 -9.04
C ASP A 18 3.39 -2.35 -8.13
N ILE A 19 2.41 -1.56 -7.67
CA ILE A 19 1.27 -2.06 -6.89
C ILE A 19 0.49 -3.09 -7.72
N LYS A 20 0.15 -2.78 -8.98
CA LYS A 20 -0.63 -3.68 -9.86
C LYS A 20 0.12 -5.00 -10.08
N ASN A 21 1.41 -4.94 -10.39
CA ASN A 21 2.24 -6.12 -10.66
C ASN A 21 2.42 -6.98 -9.41
N ALA A 22 2.72 -6.37 -8.26
CA ALA A 22 2.81 -7.09 -7.00
C ALA A 22 1.46 -7.73 -6.62
N ALA A 23 0.35 -7.00 -6.71
CA ALA A 23 -0.97 -7.54 -6.43
C ALA A 23 -1.34 -8.70 -7.36
N LEU A 24 -0.98 -8.64 -8.64
CA LEU A 24 -1.17 -9.73 -9.60
C LEU A 24 -0.41 -10.99 -9.17
N LYS A 25 0.84 -10.86 -8.72
CA LYS A 25 1.64 -11.98 -8.20
C LYS A 25 1.08 -12.55 -6.90
N LEU A 26 0.42 -11.75 -6.07
CA LEU A 26 -0.21 -12.19 -4.82
C LEU A 26 -1.58 -12.85 -5.05
N LYS A 27 -2.30 -12.49 -6.13
CA LYS A 27 -3.62 -13.05 -6.45
C LYS A 27 -3.61 -14.57 -6.59
N GLN A 28 -2.51 -15.17 -7.05
CA GLN A 28 -2.39 -16.62 -7.19
C GLN A 28 -2.55 -17.39 -5.87
N PHE A 29 -2.21 -16.76 -4.73
CA PHE A 29 -2.26 -17.40 -3.41
C PHE A 29 -3.59 -17.18 -2.67
N GLN A 30 -4.50 -16.36 -3.20
CA GLN A 30 -5.76 -16.04 -2.50
C GLN A 30 -6.70 -17.23 -2.33
N LYS A 31 -6.64 -18.21 -3.24
CA LYS A 31 -7.49 -19.41 -3.20
C LYS A 31 -6.79 -20.62 -2.58
N THR A 32 -5.50 -20.50 -2.29
CA THR A 32 -4.66 -21.57 -1.76
C THR A 32 -4.94 -21.79 -0.27
N SER A 33 -4.98 -23.03 0.18
CA SER A 33 -5.02 -23.37 1.61
C SER A 33 -3.65 -23.10 2.26
N LEU A 34 -3.60 -23.03 3.60
CA LEU A 34 -2.32 -22.90 4.30
C LEU A 34 -1.38 -24.06 3.97
N LYS A 35 -1.90 -25.28 3.94
CA LYS A 35 -1.14 -26.49 3.65
C LYS A 35 -0.49 -26.44 2.26
N GLU A 36 -1.25 -26.07 1.23
CA GLU A 36 -0.73 -25.90 -0.13
C GLU A 36 0.25 -24.73 -0.22
N PHE A 37 0.02 -23.65 0.54
CA PHE A 37 0.90 -22.49 0.57
C PHE A 37 2.27 -22.86 1.15
N THR A 38 2.31 -23.66 2.21
CA THR A 38 3.56 -24.08 2.87
C THR A 38 4.22 -25.30 2.22
N GLN A 39 3.60 -25.93 1.21
CA GLN A 39 4.20 -27.06 0.49
C GLN A 39 5.42 -26.66 -0.33
N ASP A 40 5.41 -25.46 -0.93
CA ASP A 40 6.57 -24.88 -1.59
C ASP A 40 7.16 -23.80 -0.68
N GLU A 41 8.38 -24.04 -0.20
CA GLU A 41 9.12 -23.14 0.69
C GLU A 41 9.34 -21.74 0.10
N LYS A 42 9.22 -21.58 -1.23
CA LYS A 42 9.35 -20.29 -1.92
C LYS A 42 8.12 -19.41 -1.80
N ASN A 43 6.94 -19.98 -1.54
CA ASN A 43 5.69 -19.23 -1.54
C ASN A 43 5.66 -18.14 -0.47
N TYR A 44 6.05 -18.47 0.75
CA TYR A 44 6.10 -17.54 1.86
C TYR A 44 7.03 -16.34 1.59
N PRO A 45 8.34 -16.52 1.30
CA PRO A 45 9.23 -15.39 1.04
C PRO A 45 8.83 -14.59 -0.20
N LEU A 46 8.33 -15.25 -1.26
CA LEU A 46 7.85 -14.57 -2.47
C LEU A 46 6.64 -13.67 -2.17
N THR A 47 5.72 -14.15 -1.34
CA THR A 47 4.54 -13.39 -0.92
C THR A 47 4.92 -12.21 -0.05
N CYS A 48 5.82 -12.41 0.93
CA CYS A 48 6.39 -11.31 1.73
C CYS A 48 7.04 -10.23 0.85
N PHE A 49 7.82 -10.64 -0.14
CA PHE A 49 8.50 -9.75 -1.06
C PHE A 49 7.52 -8.90 -1.88
N HIS A 50 6.55 -9.52 -2.55
CA HIS A 50 5.57 -8.76 -3.33
C HIS A 50 4.66 -7.90 -2.47
N LEU A 51 4.25 -8.37 -1.29
CA LEU A 51 3.43 -7.58 -0.37
C LEU A 51 4.19 -6.34 0.11
N ARG A 52 5.48 -6.48 0.43
CA ARG A 52 6.35 -5.35 0.78
C ARG A 52 6.45 -4.33 -0.36
N ILE A 53 6.61 -4.77 -1.61
CA ILE A 53 6.65 -3.87 -2.79
C ILE A 53 5.35 -3.05 -2.88
N ALA A 54 4.19 -3.71 -2.79
CA ALA A 54 2.91 -3.02 -2.89
C ALA A 54 2.72 -1.98 -1.78
N LEU A 55 3.08 -2.32 -0.55
CA LEU A 55 3.00 -1.41 0.60
C LEU A 55 3.97 -0.22 0.46
N GLU A 56 5.21 -0.48 0.03
CA GLU A 56 6.20 0.58 -0.19
C GLU A 56 5.74 1.56 -1.26
N ALA A 57 5.19 1.06 -2.36
CA ALA A 57 4.68 1.88 -3.45
C ALA A 57 3.49 2.75 -3.00
N VAL A 58 2.58 2.22 -2.16
CA VAL A 58 1.50 3.01 -1.54
C VAL A 58 2.08 4.16 -0.71
N LEU A 59 3.02 3.88 0.19
CA LEU A 59 3.63 4.89 1.06
C LEU A 59 4.44 5.92 0.26
N THR A 60 5.11 5.48 -0.80
CA THR A 60 5.87 6.35 -1.71
C THR A 60 4.95 7.34 -2.41
N ILE A 61 3.84 6.86 -2.99
CA ILE A 61 2.82 7.72 -3.62
C ILE A 61 2.23 8.68 -2.60
N ALA A 62 1.83 8.19 -1.44
CA ALA A 62 1.22 9.00 -0.40
C ALA A 62 2.16 10.11 0.08
N THR A 63 3.42 9.77 0.35
CA THR A 63 4.46 10.73 0.79
C THR A 63 4.74 11.76 -0.29
N HIS A 64 4.85 11.32 -1.55
CA HIS A 64 5.04 12.20 -2.69
C HIS A 64 3.90 13.20 -2.81
N ILE A 65 2.65 12.76 -2.75
CA ILE A 65 1.48 13.66 -2.81
C ILE A 65 1.51 14.65 -1.64
N ILE A 66 1.61 14.17 -0.40
CA ILE A 66 1.54 15.01 0.80
C ILE A 66 2.68 16.04 0.85
N SER A 67 3.89 15.67 0.43
CA SER A 67 5.04 16.59 0.41
C SER A 67 4.89 17.76 -0.56
N ARG A 68 3.97 17.69 -1.54
CA ARG A 68 3.65 18.79 -2.47
C ARG A 68 2.46 19.64 -2.05
N LEU A 69 1.76 19.27 -0.97
CA LEU A 69 0.59 20.00 -0.50
C LEU A 69 0.98 20.98 0.63
N PRO A 70 0.21 22.08 0.82
CA PRO A 70 0.48 23.02 1.90
C PRO A 70 0.51 22.31 3.26
N PRO A 71 1.46 22.55 4.16
CA PRO A 71 1.57 21.82 5.43
C PRO A 71 0.27 21.85 6.26
N ASN A 72 -0.10 20.73 6.88
CA ASN A 72 -1.25 20.62 7.80
C ASN A 72 -0.87 20.63 9.29
N GLY A 73 0.40 20.84 9.64
CA GLY A 73 0.89 20.88 11.02
C GLY A 73 0.89 19.53 11.76
N LYS A 74 0.54 18.42 11.10
CA LYS A 74 0.50 17.09 11.72
C LYS A 74 1.88 16.42 11.73
N ARG A 75 2.11 15.54 12.70
CA ARG A 75 3.36 14.76 12.83
C ARG A 75 3.60 13.92 11.57
N LYS A 76 4.84 13.86 11.09
CA LYS A 76 5.21 13.17 9.85
C LYS A 76 5.62 11.72 10.10
N ASP A 77 4.69 10.87 10.53
CA ASP A 77 4.87 9.42 10.43
C ASP A 77 4.08 8.84 9.25
N TYR A 78 4.43 7.62 8.83
CA TYR A 78 3.81 6.99 7.65
C TYR A 78 2.31 6.71 7.82
N THR A 79 1.83 6.45 9.04
CA THR A 79 0.40 6.30 9.30
C THR A 79 -0.31 7.63 9.09
N GLN A 80 0.28 8.72 9.59
CA GLN A 80 -0.24 10.06 9.42
C GLN A 80 -0.15 10.55 7.98
N VAL A 81 0.82 10.09 7.18
CA VAL A 81 0.87 10.33 5.73
C VAL A 81 -0.39 9.76 5.05
N ILE A 82 -0.77 8.52 5.35
CA ILE A 82 -2.00 7.90 4.80
C ILE A 82 -3.25 8.68 5.24
N LEU A 83 -3.34 9.04 6.53
CA LEU A 83 -4.48 9.81 7.05
C LEU A 83 -4.57 11.20 6.42
N SER A 84 -3.44 11.85 6.17
CA SER A 84 -3.40 13.18 5.56
C SER A 84 -3.95 13.17 4.14
N LEU A 85 -3.88 12.05 3.40
CA LEU A 85 -4.51 11.96 2.08
C LEU A 85 -6.02 12.27 2.14
N ALA A 86 -6.69 11.89 3.22
CA ALA A 86 -8.10 12.20 3.40
C ALA A 86 -8.36 13.66 3.77
N ASP A 87 -7.48 14.29 4.56
CA ASP A 87 -7.59 15.72 4.89
C ASP A 87 -7.61 16.59 3.62
N TYR A 88 -6.80 16.23 2.62
CA TYR A 88 -6.75 16.91 1.31
C TYR A 88 -7.74 16.34 0.28
N LYS A 89 -8.67 15.47 0.70
CA LYS A 89 -9.70 14.85 -0.15
C LYS A 89 -9.12 14.04 -1.33
N VAL A 90 -7.92 13.50 -1.19
CA VAL A 90 -7.29 12.60 -2.17
C VAL A 90 -7.97 11.23 -2.14
N ILE A 91 -8.23 10.72 -0.93
CA ILE A 91 -8.97 9.48 -0.69
C ILE A 91 -10.10 9.70 0.33
N PRO A 92 -11.16 8.89 0.36
CA PRO A 92 -12.21 9.01 1.38
C PRO A 92 -11.69 8.76 2.79
N GLN A 93 -12.20 9.51 3.78
CA GLN A 93 -11.83 9.35 5.21
C GLN A 93 -11.98 7.91 5.70
N LYS A 94 -13.11 7.26 5.36
CA LYS A 94 -13.37 5.86 5.73
C LYS A 94 -12.32 4.90 5.16
N PHE A 95 -11.86 5.16 3.93
CA PHE A 95 -10.84 4.35 3.28
C PHE A 95 -9.46 4.59 3.91
N ALA A 96 -9.08 5.85 4.17
CA ALA A 96 -7.84 6.16 4.88
C ALA A 96 -7.75 5.46 6.24
N GLN A 97 -8.85 5.47 7.02
CA GLN A 97 -8.90 4.76 8.31
C GLN A 97 -8.73 3.25 8.16
N LYS A 98 -9.26 2.66 7.07
CA LYS A 98 -9.10 1.24 6.77
C LYS A 98 -7.64 0.89 6.46
N ILE A 99 -6.99 1.68 5.60
CA ILE A 99 -5.64 1.35 5.09
C ILE A 99 -4.48 1.93 5.91
N LYS A 100 -4.74 2.74 6.95
CA LYS A 100 -3.69 3.35 7.79
C LYS A 100 -2.69 2.34 8.38
N GLY A 101 -3.14 1.09 8.57
CA GLY A 101 -2.32 -0.03 9.07
C GLY A 101 -1.25 -0.50 8.08
N MET A 102 -1.35 -0.17 6.78
CA MET A 102 -0.36 -0.55 5.76
C MET A 102 1.05 -0.03 6.11
N ALA A 103 1.14 1.16 6.70
CA ALA A 103 2.39 1.72 7.19
C ALA A 103 3.06 0.84 8.25
N GLY A 104 2.27 0.40 9.24
CA GLY A 104 2.74 -0.49 10.30
C GLY A 104 3.11 -1.86 9.77
N TYR A 105 2.31 -2.41 8.85
CA TYR A 105 2.57 -3.71 8.27
C TYR A 105 3.84 -3.75 7.43
N ARG A 106 4.09 -2.71 6.63
CA ARG A 106 5.37 -2.52 5.93
C ARG A 106 6.55 -2.55 6.89
N ASN A 107 6.46 -1.82 8.00
CA ASN A 107 7.52 -1.79 9.01
C ASN A 107 7.70 -3.14 9.68
N ARG A 108 6.61 -3.88 9.93
CA ARG A 108 6.66 -5.24 10.48
C ARG A 108 7.40 -6.21 9.56
N LEU A 109 7.14 -6.17 8.25
CA LEU A 109 7.84 -7.00 7.25
C LEU A 109 9.34 -6.74 7.14
N VAL A 110 9.84 -5.60 7.65
CA VAL A 110 11.26 -5.22 7.57
C VAL A 110 11.96 -5.31 8.92
N HIS A 111 11.35 -4.75 9.97
CA HIS A 111 11.99 -4.59 11.28
C HIS A 111 11.53 -5.63 12.31
N LEU A 112 10.51 -6.42 12.01
CA LEU A 112 9.99 -7.47 12.89
C LEU A 112 9.73 -8.75 12.09
N TYR A 113 10.52 -9.00 11.04
CA TYR A 113 10.28 -10.09 10.08
C TYR A 113 10.27 -11.46 10.77
N TRP A 114 11.04 -11.63 11.85
CA TRP A 114 11.08 -12.86 12.66
C TRP A 114 9.79 -13.13 13.46
N LYS A 115 8.82 -12.21 13.42
CA LYS A 115 7.50 -12.38 14.05
C LYS A 115 6.38 -12.56 13.02
N VAL A 116 6.72 -12.63 11.73
CA VAL A 116 5.75 -12.71 10.64
C VAL A 116 5.66 -14.16 10.19
N GLU A 117 4.52 -14.79 10.43
CA GLU A 117 4.32 -16.21 10.10
C GLU A 117 3.58 -16.38 8.75
N PRO A 118 3.72 -17.53 8.06
CA PRO A 118 3.03 -17.82 6.81
C PRO A 118 1.50 -17.65 6.88
N GLU A 119 0.89 -18.04 8.01
CA GLU A 119 -0.54 -17.91 8.28
C GLU A 119 -1.00 -16.45 8.24
N GLU A 120 -0.22 -15.56 8.87
CA GLU A 120 -0.52 -14.12 8.95
C GLU A 120 -0.47 -13.49 7.56
N ILE A 121 0.57 -13.82 6.78
CA ILE A 121 0.74 -13.33 5.41
C ILE A 121 -0.43 -13.79 4.52
N LEU A 122 -0.74 -15.09 4.56
CA LEU A 122 -1.81 -15.67 3.75
C LEU A 122 -3.17 -15.08 4.11
N ALA A 123 -3.45 -14.86 5.40
CA ALA A 123 -4.67 -14.20 5.85
C ALA A 123 -4.75 -12.75 5.35
N THR A 124 -3.64 -12.02 5.41
CA THR A 124 -3.55 -10.62 4.97
C THR A 124 -3.85 -10.48 3.47
N ILE A 125 -3.23 -11.30 2.61
CA ILE A 125 -3.47 -11.22 1.17
C ILE A 125 -4.88 -11.70 0.76
N LYS A 126 -5.51 -12.58 1.53
CA LYS A 126 -6.91 -12.98 1.28
C LYS A 126 -7.89 -11.87 1.60
N LYS A 127 -7.64 -11.13 2.67
CA LYS A 127 -8.57 -10.12 3.19
C LYS A 127 -8.42 -8.77 2.50
N ASP A 128 -7.19 -8.31 2.35
CA ASP A 128 -6.90 -6.88 2.15
C ASP A 128 -6.33 -6.56 0.75
N LEU A 129 -6.03 -7.55 -0.10
CA LEU A 129 -5.41 -7.31 -1.41
C LEU A 129 -6.24 -6.41 -2.34
N LYS A 130 -7.57 -6.43 -2.20
CA LYS A 130 -8.49 -5.55 -2.95
C LYS A 130 -8.31 -4.06 -2.63
N ASP A 131 -7.71 -3.74 -1.49
CA ASP A 131 -7.49 -2.36 -1.07
C ASP A 131 -6.41 -1.68 -1.91
N PHE A 132 -5.49 -2.44 -2.49
CA PHE A 132 -4.53 -1.92 -3.46
C PHE A 132 -5.23 -1.41 -4.73
N ASP A 133 -6.14 -2.21 -5.29
CA ASP A 133 -6.94 -1.83 -6.47
C ASP A 133 -7.81 -0.59 -6.16
N GLN A 134 -8.40 -0.52 -4.95
CA GLN A 134 -9.17 0.63 -4.51
C GLN A 134 -8.32 1.89 -4.32
N PHE A 135 -7.13 1.75 -3.74
CA PHE A 135 -6.18 2.86 -3.57
C PHE A 135 -5.80 3.47 -4.93
N ILE A 136 -5.40 2.63 -5.89
CA ILE A 136 -5.06 3.07 -7.26
C ILE A 136 -6.21 3.87 -7.87
N LYS A 137 -7.45 3.37 -7.80
CA LYS A 137 -8.63 4.07 -8.36
C LYS A 137 -8.82 5.45 -7.75
N HIS A 138 -8.60 5.61 -6.44
CA HIS A 138 -8.67 6.91 -5.80
C HIS A 138 -7.56 7.85 -6.29
N ILE A 139 -6.33 7.37 -6.44
CA ILE A 139 -5.22 8.17 -6.97
C ILE A 139 -5.46 8.57 -8.43
N GLU A 140 -5.90 7.64 -9.29
CA GLU A 140 -6.26 7.93 -10.69
C GLU A 140 -7.37 9.00 -10.77
N THR A 141 -8.38 8.91 -9.91
CA THR A 141 -9.46 9.91 -9.83
C THR A 141 -8.93 11.27 -9.38
N PHE A 142 -8.00 11.30 -8.42
CA PHE A 142 -7.36 12.53 -7.97
C PHE A 142 -6.49 13.18 -9.05
N LEU A 143 -5.75 12.40 -9.83
CA LEU A 143 -4.87 12.91 -10.90
C LEU A 143 -5.64 13.46 -12.11
N LYS A 144 -6.89 13.04 -12.32
CA LYS A 144 -7.78 13.55 -13.36
C LYS A 144 -8.44 14.89 -13.00
N LYS A 145 -8.37 15.31 -11.73
CA LYS A 145 -8.98 16.56 -11.21
C LYS A 145 -7.98 17.70 -11.11
#